data_AF-A0A0J7KMF7-F1
#
_entry.id   AF-A0A0J7KMF7-F1
#
_cell.length_a   1.000
_cell.length_b   1.000
_cell.length_c   1.000
_cell.angle_alpha   90.00
_cell.angle_beta   90.00
_cell.angle_gamma   90.00
#
_symmetry.space_group_name_H-M   'P 1'
#
loop_
_entity.id
_entity.type
_entity.pdbx_description
1 polymer ?
#
loop_
_entity_poly.entity_id
_entity_poly.type
_entity_poly.pdbx_seq_one_letter_code
_entity_poly.pdbx_strand_id
1 'polypeptide(L)'
;MSEPLTLSVAENKLNELNKNIVEIKKKIQLSEGQRKANFEEYDAKKRENAQKIIDLKKKNKELYVKYAGAKNNKEAMERAALLSHDFIACAKKSSLEEIIATASENNMRLRKKLDLIKYEREKQEQTLNVLQTESKELARRRGHCVLKRKTENSMKRGVKEEAIELRDSTQETLVKEEIEETNSSKKRDFIIIEYRQRVSERKMELERLERMIFHTRPRDDFETRGKTRVQAQEDIIKDELARLEETFAKLRNATGVSRSEEVLNRFLGQQATKESLQKMRAATEQEKVMLEKKRQELNAEIETRKFSETKSAEQ
;
A
#
# COMPACT_ATOMS: atom_id res chain seq x y z
N MET A 1 -10.47 31.60 -51.47
CA MET A 1 -9.92 30.24 -51.28
C MET A 1 -9.93 29.95 -49.78
N SER A 2 -11.08 29.63 -49.20
CA SER A 2 -11.23 29.54 -47.74
C SER A 2 -12.21 28.43 -47.36
N GLU A 3 -11.83 27.17 -47.55
CA GLU A 3 -12.60 26.03 -47.02
C GLU A 3 -11.70 24.79 -46.82
N PRO A 4 -10.97 24.72 -45.68
CA PRO A 4 -10.59 23.41 -45.12
C PRO A 4 -10.88 23.26 -43.61
N LEU A 5 -11.30 24.34 -42.91
CA LEU A 5 -11.43 24.34 -41.45
C LEU A 5 -12.74 23.77 -40.91
N THR A 6 -13.78 23.61 -41.75
CA THR A 6 -15.11 23.15 -41.33
C THR A 6 -15.22 21.63 -41.21
N LEU A 7 -14.46 20.87 -42.00
CA LEU A 7 -14.48 19.40 -42.00
C LEU A 7 -13.90 18.79 -40.70
N SER A 8 -12.79 19.34 -40.20
CA SER A 8 -12.13 18.86 -38.96
C SER A 8 -13.03 18.99 -37.72
N VAL A 9 -13.83 20.07 -37.63
CA VAL A 9 -14.75 20.29 -36.50
C VAL A 9 -15.91 19.30 -36.54
N ALA A 10 -16.42 18.97 -37.73
CA ALA A 10 -17.48 17.98 -37.90
C ALA A 10 -17.00 16.56 -37.56
N GLU A 11 -15.77 16.22 -37.93
CA GLU A 11 -15.15 14.93 -37.67
C GLU A 11 -14.87 14.73 -36.16
N ASN A 12 -14.43 15.78 -35.46
CA ASN A 12 -14.27 15.76 -34.01
C ASN A 12 -15.62 15.57 -33.28
N LYS A 13 -16.68 16.26 -33.72
CA LYS A 13 -18.05 16.07 -33.18
C LYS A 13 -18.58 14.66 -33.42
N LEU A 14 -18.28 14.07 -34.58
CA LEU A 14 -18.66 12.70 -34.90
C LEU A 14 -17.93 11.70 -34.00
N ASN A 15 -16.65 11.91 -33.73
CA ASN A 15 -15.87 11.09 -32.81
C ASN A 15 -16.38 11.19 -31.37
N GLU A 16 -16.81 12.37 -30.93
CA GLU A 16 -17.40 12.59 -29.61
C GLU A 16 -18.79 11.94 -29.48
N LEU A 17 -19.62 12.04 -30.54
CA LEU A 17 -20.88 11.31 -30.63
C LEU A 17 -20.69 9.80 -30.57
N ASN A 18 -19.69 9.26 -31.27
CA ASN A 18 -19.37 7.84 -31.24
C ASN A 18 -18.93 7.37 -29.85
N LYS A 19 -18.14 8.18 -29.13
CA LYS A 19 -17.80 7.92 -27.72
C LYS A 19 -19.04 7.89 -26.83
N ASN A 20 -19.92 8.88 -26.97
CA ASN A 20 -21.18 8.95 -26.22
C ASN A 20 -22.09 7.75 -26.51
N ILE A 21 -22.19 7.31 -27.76
CA ILE A 21 -22.96 6.12 -28.16
C ILE A 21 -22.39 4.86 -27.48
N VAL A 22 -21.07 4.70 -27.45
CA VAL A 22 -20.42 3.56 -26.80
C VAL A 22 -20.66 3.59 -25.29
N GLU A 23 -20.57 4.76 -24.65
CA GLU A 23 -20.86 4.91 -23.22
C GLU A 23 -22.32 4.59 -22.89
N ILE A 24 -23.28 5.07 -23.69
CA ILE A 24 -24.70 4.78 -23.51
C ILE A 24 -24.95 3.27 -23.68
N LYS A 25 -24.34 2.61 -24.67
CA LYS A 25 -24.43 1.15 -24.85
C LYS A 25 -23.90 0.39 -23.63
N LYS A 26 -22.76 0.81 -23.07
CA LYS A 26 -22.22 0.22 -21.83
C LYS A 26 -23.18 0.41 -20.65
N LYS A 27 -23.78 1.60 -20.49
CA LYS A 27 -24.78 1.87 -19.44
C LYS A 27 -26.03 1.01 -19.59
N ILE A 28 -26.52 0.81 -20.82
CA ILE A 28 -27.66 -0.07 -21.11
C ILE A 28 -27.34 -1.52 -20.73
N GLN A 29 -26.18 -2.05 -21.16
CA GLN A 29 -25.75 -3.41 -20.81
C GLN A 29 -25.62 -3.61 -19.30
N LEU A 30 -25.04 -2.65 -18.58
CA LEU A 30 -24.93 -2.72 -17.12
C LEU A 30 -26.31 -2.69 -16.46
N SER A 31 -27.22 -1.83 -16.93
CA SER A 31 -28.60 -1.75 -16.44
C SER A 31 -29.39 -3.04 -16.70
N GLU A 32 -29.21 -3.66 -17.87
CA GLU A 32 -29.78 -4.99 -18.16
C GLU A 32 -29.21 -6.09 -17.27
N GLY A 33 -27.89 -6.10 -17.06
CA GLY A 33 -27.23 -7.02 -16.14
C GLY A 33 -27.76 -6.89 -14.71
N GLN A 34 -27.91 -5.66 -14.21
CA GLN A 34 -28.49 -5.38 -12.88
C GLN A 34 -29.94 -5.83 -12.77
N ARG A 35 -30.77 -5.55 -13.78
CA ARG A 35 -32.18 -6.01 -13.80
C ARG A 35 -32.27 -7.53 -13.76
N LYS A 36 -31.40 -8.22 -14.49
CA LYS A 36 -31.35 -9.69 -14.50
C LYS A 36 -30.93 -10.26 -13.14
N ALA A 37 -29.86 -9.72 -12.55
CA ALA A 37 -29.38 -10.15 -11.24
C ALA A 37 -30.44 -9.93 -10.14
N ASN A 38 -31.11 -8.77 -10.14
CA ASN A 38 -32.18 -8.47 -9.18
C ASN A 38 -33.39 -9.39 -9.33
N PHE A 39 -33.73 -9.77 -10.57
CA PHE A 39 -34.83 -10.71 -10.84
C PHE A 39 -34.49 -12.12 -10.32
N GLU A 40 -33.27 -12.59 -10.58
CA GLU A 40 -32.79 -13.89 -10.09
C GLU A 40 -32.74 -13.94 -8.55
N GLU A 41 -32.28 -12.87 -7.90
CA GLU A 41 -32.27 -12.75 -6.44
C GLU A 41 -33.70 -12.76 -5.86
N TYR A 42 -34.62 -12.02 -6.47
CA TYR A 42 -36.02 -12.01 -6.05
C TYR A 42 -36.68 -13.39 -6.17
N ASP A 43 -36.48 -14.09 -7.28
CA ASP A 43 -37.02 -15.44 -7.48
C ASP A 43 -36.43 -16.45 -6.49
N ALA A 44 -35.12 -16.36 -6.21
CA ALA A 44 -34.48 -17.17 -5.18
C ALA A 44 -35.08 -16.91 -3.80
N LYS A 45 -35.29 -15.64 -3.44
CA LYS A 45 -35.91 -15.25 -2.16
C LYS A 45 -37.36 -15.73 -2.05
N LYS A 46 -38.10 -15.67 -3.14
CA LYS A 46 -39.48 -16.18 -3.22
C LYS A 46 -39.52 -17.69 -2.94
N ARG A 47 -38.60 -18.46 -3.54
CA ARG A 47 -38.46 -19.91 -3.28
C ARG A 47 -38.09 -20.22 -1.83
N GLU A 48 -37.13 -19.48 -1.27
CA GLU A 48 -36.73 -19.63 0.14
C GLU A 48 -37.90 -19.36 1.10
N ASN A 49 -38.66 -18.29 0.87
CA ASN A 49 -39.82 -17.93 1.67
C ASN A 49 -40.93 -18.99 1.57
N ALA A 50 -41.18 -19.52 0.37
CA ALA A 50 -42.14 -20.61 0.18
C ALA A 50 -41.74 -21.86 0.98
N GLN A 51 -40.47 -22.22 0.98
CA GLN A 51 -39.95 -23.35 1.76
C GLN A 51 -40.12 -23.10 3.27
N LYS A 52 -39.80 -21.90 3.76
CA LYS A 52 -39.95 -21.52 5.17
C LYS A 52 -41.40 -21.62 5.65
N ILE A 53 -42.36 -21.26 4.80
CA ILE A 53 -43.79 -21.41 5.11
C ILE A 53 -44.16 -22.89 5.25
N ILE A 54 -43.65 -23.76 4.37
CA ILE A 54 -43.88 -25.21 4.44
C ILE A 54 -43.32 -25.78 5.74
N ASP A 55 -42.08 -25.43 6.09
CA ASP A 55 -41.42 -25.91 7.30
C ASP A 55 -42.14 -25.45 8.58
N LEU A 56 -42.59 -24.18 8.61
CA LEU A 56 -43.37 -23.64 9.72
C LEU A 56 -44.72 -24.37 9.87
N LYS A 57 -45.43 -24.62 8.76
CA LYS A 57 -46.68 -25.40 8.80
C LYS A 57 -46.45 -26.81 9.33
N LYS A 58 -45.36 -27.47 8.94
CA LYS A 58 -44.98 -28.81 9.45
C LYS A 58 -44.71 -28.78 10.95
N LYS A 59 -43.89 -27.84 11.43
CA LYS A 59 -43.61 -27.67 12.87
C LYS A 59 -44.87 -27.40 13.68
N ASN A 60 -45.78 -26.59 13.15
CA ASN A 60 -47.04 -26.29 13.83
C ASN A 60 -47.90 -27.55 13.97
N LYS A 61 -48.00 -28.37 12.90
CA LYS A 61 -48.68 -29.67 12.95
C LYS A 61 -48.07 -30.62 13.99
N GLU A 62 -46.73 -30.72 14.04
CA GLU A 62 -46.03 -31.54 15.02
C GLU A 62 -46.28 -31.09 16.47
N LEU A 63 -46.30 -29.78 16.71
CA LEU A 63 -46.61 -29.21 18.03
C LEU A 63 -48.05 -29.51 18.45
N TYR A 64 -49.01 -29.41 17.53
CA TYR A 64 -50.40 -29.79 17.81
C TYR A 64 -50.54 -31.26 18.20
N VAL A 65 -49.84 -32.17 17.51
CA VAL A 65 -49.84 -33.61 17.85
C VAL A 65 -49.22 -33.86 19.22
N LYS A 66 -48.07 -33.23 19.53
CA LYS A 66 -47.43 -33.34 20.85
C LYS A 66 -48.34 -32.82 21.97
N TYR A 67 -49.01 -31.70 21.75
CA TYR A 67 -49.95 -31.13 22.70
C TYR A 67 -51.14 -32.07 22.97
N ALA A 68 -51.74 -32.61 21.91
CA ALA A 68 -52.84 -33.57 22.04
C ALA A 68 -52.42 -34.84 22.80
N GLY A 69 -51.22 -35.36 22.51
CA GLY A 69 -50.67 -36.52 23.24
C GLY A 69 -50.43 -36.24 24.72
N ALA A 70 -49.86 -35.08 25.05
CA ALA A 70 -49.63 -34.67 26.43
C ALA A 70 -50.94 -34.47 27.22
N LYS A 71 -51.97 -33.90 26.57
CA LYS A 71 -53.30 -33.73 27.17
C LYS A 71 -53.94 -35.08 27.51
N ASN A 72 -53.94 -36.02 26.58
CA ASN A 72 -54.50 -37.36 26.78
C ASN A 72 -53.74 -38.14 27.87
N ASN A 73 -52.41 -38.01 27.94
CA ASN A 73 -51.60 -38.65 28.98
C ASN A 73 -51.89 -38.08 30.37
N LYS A 74 -52.08 -36.76 30.47
CA LYS A 74 -52.43 -36.12 31.75
C LYS A 74 -53.81 -36.58 32.25
N GLU A 75 -54.81 -36.62 31.36
CA GLU A 75 -56.14 -37.13 31.68
C GLU A 75 -56.13 -38.63 32.04
N ALA A 76 -55.30 -39.44 31.35
CA ALA A 76 -55.13 -40.85 31.68
C ALA A 76 -54.47 -41.06 33.05
N MET A 77 -53.50 -40.21 33.41
CA MET A 77 -52.83 -40.24 34.71
C MET A 77 -53.77 -39.82 35.86
N GLU A 78 -54.62 -38.80 35.66
CA GLU A 78 -55.66 -38.42 36.62
C GLU A 78 -56.70 -39.54 36.82
N ARG A 79 -57.11 -40.23 35.75
CA ARG A 79 -58.02 -41.39 35.85
C ARG A 79 -57.37 -42.57 36.58
N ALA A 80 -56.09 -42.83 36.35
CA ALA A 80 -55.36 -43.88 37.05
C ALA A 80 -55.21 -43.58 38.55
N ALA A 81 -55.01 -42.31 38.92
CA ALA A 81 -54.97 -41.88 40.32
C ALA A 81 -56.32 -42.05 41.04
N LEU A 82 -57.43 -41.79 40.35
CA LEU A 82 -58.78 -42.03 40.88
C LEU A 82 -59.06 -43.53 41.09
N LEU A 83 -58.69 -44.39 40.12
CA LEU A 83 -58.84 -45.85 40.25
C LEU A 83 -57.94 -46.44 41.37
N SER A 84 -56.78 -45.83 41.63
CA SER A 84 -55.92 -46.18 42.77
C SER A 84 -56.57 -45.85 44.12
N HIS A 85 -57.42 -44.82 44.18
CA HIS A 85 -58.14 -44.46 45.40
C HIS A 85 -59.25 -45.47 45.73
N ASP A 86 -59.88 -46.05 44.71
CA ASP A 86 -60.89 -47.11 44.87
C ASP A 86 -60.27 -48.47 45.29
N PHE A 87 -58.99 -48.70 45.01
CA PHE A 87 -58.26 -49.90 45.46
C PHE A 87 -58.08 -49.98 46.98
N ILE A 88 -58.19 -48.84 47.69
CA ILE A 88 -58.05 -48.77 49.16
C ILE A 88 -59.27 -49.39 49.87
N ALA A 89 -60.41 -49.53 49.19
CA ALA A 89 -61.63 -50.11 49.78
C ALA A 89 -61.57 -51.64 49.98
N CYS A 90 -60.72 -52.36 49.24
CA CYS A 90 -60.70 -53.84 49.25
C CYS A 90 -59.64 -54.48 50.18
N ALA A 91 -58.80 -53.70 50.88
CA ALA A 91 -57.67 -54.23 51.66
C ALA A 91 -57.90 -54.34 53.18
N LYS A 92 -59.15 -54.54 53.66
CA LYS A 92 -59.45 -54.62 55.10
C LYS A 92 -59.36 -56.05 55.68
N LYS A 93 -58.21 -56.71 55.55
CA LYS A 93 -57.82 -57.88 56.37
C LYS A 93 -56.31 -57.95 56.67
N SER A 94 -55.64 -56.80 56.77
CA SER A 94 -54.32 -56.67 57.38
C SER A 94 -54.45 -55.74 58.58
N SER A 95 -53.81 -56.04 59.70
CA SER A 95 -53.84 -55.18 60.88
C SER A 95 -53.29 -53.79 60.52
N LEU A 96 -53.85 -52.70 61.05
CA LEU A 96 -53.32 -51.35 60.82
C LEU A 96 -51.83 -51.26 61.14
N GLU A 97 -51.38 -51.99 62.17
CA GLU A 97 -49.97 -52.14 62.54
C GLU A 97 -49.08 -52.67 61.40
N GLU A 98 -49.54 -53.69 60.66
CA GLU A 98 -48.76 -54.29 59.56
C GLU A 98 -48.64 -53.34 58.38
N ILE A 99 -49.68 -52.57 58.11
CA ILE A 99 -49.69 -51.54 57.06
C ILE A 99 -48.70 -50.43 57.43
N ILE A 100 -48.70 -49.97 58.68
CA ILE A 100 -47.77 -48.96 59.19
C ILE A 100 -46.31 -49.47 59.15
N ALA A 101 -46.07 -50.72 59.56
CA ALA A 101 -44.75 -51.33 59.52
C ALA A 101 -44.21 -51.43 58.08
N THR A 102 -45.03 -51.94 57.16
CA THR A 102 -44.67 -52.05 55.73
C THR A 102 -44.41 -50.68 55.10
N ALA A 103 -45.24 -49.68 55.42
CA ALA A 103 -45.03 -48.31 54.94
C ALA A 103 -43.75 -47.67 55.51
N SER A 104 -43.40 -47.98 56.76
CA SER A 104 -42.18 -47.50 57.41
C SER A 104 -40.91 -48.13 56.81
N GLU A 105 -40.95 -49.44 56.53
CA GLU A 105 -39.86 -50.15 55.85
C GLU A 105 -39.64 -49.62 54.43
N ASN A 106 -40.73 -49.41 53.67
CA ASN A 106 -40.66 -48.81 52.34
C ASN A 106 -40.09 -47.39 52.38
N ASN A 107 -40.48 -46.57 53.37
CA ASN A 107 -39.90 -45.24 53.57
C ASN A 107 -38.39 -45.30 53.84
N MET A 108 -37.93 -46.23 54.67
CA MET A 108 -36.49 -46.45 54.90
C MET A 108 -35.76 -46.82 53.60
N ARG A 109 -36.31 -47.76 52.81
CA ARG A 109 -35.73 -48.19 51.54
C ARG A 109 -35.65 -47.04 50.53
N LEU A 110 -36.70 -46.22 50.45
CA LEU A 110 -36.74 -45.04 49.59
C LEU A 110 -35.72 -43.99 50.00
N ARG A 111 -35.54 -43.75 51.31
CA ARG A 111 -34.50 -42.83 51.82
C ARG A 111 -33.09 -43.30 51.44
N LYS A 112 -32.78 -44.58 51.67
CA LYS A 112 -31.47 -45.15 51.27
C LYS A 112 -31.23 -45.01 49.76
N LYS A 113 -32.25 -45.26 48.94
CA LYS A 113 -32.17 -45.08 47.48
C LYS A 113 -31.96 -43.61 47.09
N LEU A 114 -32.63 -42.68 47.77
CA LEU A 114 -32.47 -41.25 47.55
C LEU A 114 -31.04 -40.79 47.88
N ASP A 115 -30.48 -41.25 48.99
CA ASP A 115 -29.12 -40.89 49.40
C ASP A 115 -28.07 -41.41 48.40
N LEU A 116 -28.25 -42.63 47.89
CA LEU A 116 -27.40 -43.17 46.83
C LEU A 116 -27.47 -42.32 45.55
N ILE A 117 -28.68 -41.94 45.12
CA ILE A 117 -28.88 -41.07 43.94
C ILE A 117 -28.25 -39.69 44.16
N LYS A 118 -28.36 -39.12 45.37
CA LYS A 118 -27.73 -37.83 45.69
C LYS A 118 -26.21 -37.92 45.59
N TYR A 119 -25.61 -38.96 46.15
CA TYR A 119 -24.17 -39.20 46.07
C TYR A 119 -23.69 -39.35 44.62
N GLU A 120 -24.39 -40.15 43.81
CA GLU A 120 -24.06 -40.32 42.39
C GLU A 120 -24.17 -39.00 41.61
N ARG A 121 -25.23 -38.22 41.88
CA ARG A 121 -25.41 -36.90 41.27
C ARG A 121 -24.27 -35.95 41.63
N GLU A 122 -23.91 -35.87 42.91
CA GLU A 122 -22.83 -35.00 43.38
C GLU A 122 -21.49 -35.38 42.76
N LYS A 123 -21.20 -36.68 42.66
CA LYS A 123 -20.00 -37.18 41.96
C LYS A 123 -19.98 -36.79 40.48
N GLN A 124 -21.13 -36.90 39.79
CA GLN A 124 -21.25 -36.47 38.39
C GLN A 124 -21.08 -34.96 38.25
N GLU A 125 -21.64 -34.18 39.17
CA GLU A 125 -21.54 -32.72 39.19
C GLU A 125 -20.08 -32.26 39.40
N GLN A 126 -19.36 -32.87 40.34
CA GLN A 126 -17.93 -32.61 40.53
C GLN A 126 -17.12 -32.93 39.26
N THR A 127 -17.40 -34.07 38.62
CA THR A 127 -16.73 -34.46 37.38
C THR A 127 -17.01 -33.45 36.26
N LEU A 128 -18.26 -33.03 36.12
CA LEU A 128 -18.67 -32.01 35.15
C LEU A 128 -17.95 -30.68 35.38
N ASN A 129 -17.84 -30.24 36.64
CA ASN A 129 -17.17 -29.00 37.01
C ASN A 129 -15.68 -29.04 36.66
N VAL A 130 -14.99 -30.15 36.94
CA VAL A 130 -13.57 -30.34 36.56
C VAL A 130 -13.41 -30.24 35.05
N LEU A 131 -14.19 -30.99 34.28
CA LEU A 131 -14.12 -30.95 32.80
C LEU A 131 -14.44 -29.56 32.25
N GLN A 132 -15.38 -28.83 32.86
CA GLN A 132 -15.70 -27.48 32.46
C GLN A 132 -14.54 -26.51 32.72
N THR A 133 -13.84 -26.65 33.86
CA THR A 133 -12.64 -25.85 34.15
C THR A 133 -11.49 -26.16 33.19
N GLU A 134 -11.23 -27.44 32.93
CA GLU A 134 -10.19 -27.87 32.00
C GLU A 134 -10.46 -27.36 30.58
N SER A 135 -11.70 -27.47 30.10
CA SER A 135 -12.10 -26.93 28.80
C SER A 135 -11.89 -25.42 28.68
N LYS A 136 -12.21 -24.67 29.74
CA LYS A 136 -11.95 -23.22 29.80
C LYS A 136 -10.44 -22.92 29.77
N GLU A 137 -9.62 -23.69 30.47
CA GLU A 137 -8.17 -23.53 30.43
C GLU A 137 -7.58 -23.86 29.06
N LEU A 138 -8.00 -24.97 28.44
CA LEU A 138 -7.56 -25.35 27.10
C LEU A 138 -7.92 -24.29 26.06
N ALA A 139 -9.12 -23.69 26.17
CA ALA A 139 -9.52 -22.57 25.33
C ALA A 139 -8.61 -21.34 25.52
N ARG A 140 -8.26 -20.99 26.77
CA ARG A 140 -7.33 -19.89 27.08
C ARG A 140 -5.93 -20.17 26.51
N ARG A 141 -5.38 -21.37 26.72
CA ARG A 141 -4.06 -21.78 26.21
C ARG A 141 -4.01 -21.74 24.69
N ARG A 142 -5.05 -22.25 24.03
CA ARG A 142 -5.19 -22.19 22.56
C ARG A 142 -5.25 -20.74 22.07
N GLY A 143 -6.03 -19.88 22.71
CA GLY A 143 -6.10 -18.44 22.39
C GLY A 143 -4.74 -17.75 22.49
N HIS A 144 -4.02 -17.97 23.59
CA HIS A 144 -2.69 -17.40 23.81
C HIS A 144 -1.68 -17.87 22.73
N CYS A 145 -1.67 -19.17 22.40
CA CYS A 145 -0.77 -19.70 21.37
C CYS A 145 -1.07 -19.11 19.98
N VAL A 146 -2.35 -18.94 19.63
CA VAL A 146 -2.75 -18.32 18.36
C VAL A 146 -2.34 -16.85 18.30
N LEU A 147 -2.53 -16.09 19.38
CA LEU A 147 -2.12 -14.68 19.45
C LEU A 147 -0.61 -14.54 19.29
N LYS A 148 0.18 -15.33 20.03
CA LYS A 148 1.64 -15.32 19.93
C LYS A 148 2.13 -15.64 18.51
N ARG A 149 1.53 -16.64 17.85
CA ARG A 149 1.86 -16.95 16.44
C ARG A 149 1.46 -15.83 15.49
N LYS A 150 0.31 -15.17 15.71
CA LYS A 150 -0.14 -14.04 14.87
C LYS A 150 0.84 -12.87 14.98
N THR A 151 1.27 -12.51 16.19
CA THR A 151 2.23 -11.42 16.40
C THR A 151 3.59 -11.75 15.81
N GLU A 152 4.10 -12.97 16.03
CA GLU A 152 5.37 -13.43 15.42
C GLU A 152 5.31 -13.41 13.89
N ASN A 153 4.22 -13.89 13.30
CA ASN A 153 4.06 -13.87 11.84
C ASN A 153 3.92 -12.45 11.28
N SER A 154 3.31 -11.52 12.03
CA SER A 154 3.24 -10.11 11.65
C SER A 154 4.63 -9.48 11.66
N MET A 155 5.43 -9.71 12.70
CA MET A 155 6.80 -9.19 12.79
C MET A 155 7.69 -9.75 11.68
N LYS A 156 7.63 -11.07 11.44
CA LYS A 156 8.38 -11.71 10.34
C LYS A 156 8.00 -11.16 8.97
N ARG A 157 6.73 -10.81 8.75
CA ARG A 157 6.29 -10.14 7.52
C ARG A 157 6.88 -8.74 7.39
N GLY A 158 6.86 -7.95 8.47
CA GLY A 158 7.48 -6.61 8.48
C GLY A 158 8.96 -6.65 8.12
N VAL A 159 9.74 -7.54 8.76
CA VAL A 159 11.17 -7.71 8.47
C VAL A 159 11.41 -8.16 7.03
N LYS A 160 10.55 -9.04 6.49
CA LYS A 160 10.66 -9.48 5.09
C LYS A 160 10.43 -8.33 4.12
N GLU A 161 9.44 -7.48 4.39
CA GLU A 161 9.13 -6.31 3.56
C GLU A 161 10.29 -5.32 3.57
N GLU A 162 10.81 -4.98 4.75
CA GLU A 162 11.95 -4.08 4.90
C GLU A 162 13.20 -4.60 4.18
N ALA A 163 13.47 -5.91 4.25
CA ALA A 163 14.58 -6.53 3.52
C ALA A 163 14.39 -6.47 1.99
N ILE A 164 13.15 -6.57 1.51
CA ILE A 164 12.82 -6.42 0.08
C ILE A 164 13.04 -4.98 -0.35
N GLU A 165 12.52 -4.01 0.40
CA GLU A 165 12.69 -2.58 0.11
C GLU A 165 14.16 -2.18 0.08
N LEU A 166 14.96 -2.62 1.05
CA LEU A 166 16.39 -2.36 1.10
C LEU A 166 17.13 -2.98 -0.09
N ARG A 167 16.79 -4.22 -0.48
CA ARG A 167 17.37 -4.86 -1.66
C ARG A 167 17.03 -4.07 -2.93
N ASP A 168 15.77 -3.70 -3.09
CA ASP A 168 15.33 -3.01 -4.31
C ASP A 168 15.92 -1.60 -4.39
N SER A 169 16.00 -0.88 -3.27
CA SER A 169 16.66 0.41 -3.17
C SER A 169 18.15 0.33 -3.51
N THR A 170 18.88 -0.64 -2.94
CA THR A 170 20.30 -0.83 -3.25
C THR A 170 20.52 -1.23 -4.70
N GLN A 171 19.71 -2.13 -5.25
CA GLN A 171 19.76 -2.49 -6.66
C GLN A 171 19.50 -1.28 -7.58
N GLU A 172 18.53 -0.44 -7.26
CA GLU A 172 18.26 0.78 -8.01
C GLU A 172 19.45 1.74 -7.98
N THR A 173 20.08 1.93 -6.81
CA THR A 173 21.27 2.79 -6.69
C THR A 173 22.44 2.28 -7.53
N LEU A 174 22.72 0.97 -7.48
CA LEU A 174 23.80 0.35 -8.26
C LEU A 174 23.57 0.48 -9.76
N VAL A 175 22.34 0.25 -10.23
CA VAL A 175 21.99 0.41 -11.65
C VAL A 175 22.17 1.86 -12.10
N LYS A 176 21.81 2.85 -11.27
CA LYS A 176 22.04 4.27 -11.59
C LYS A 176 23.52 4.59 -11.70
N GLU A 177 24.34 4.13 -10.75
CA GLU A 177 25.79 4.33 -10.79
C GLU A 177 26.43 3.65 -12.01
N GLU A 178 26.00 2.43 -12.37
CA GLU A 178 26.46 1.73 -13.57
C GLU A 178 26.15 2.53 -14.85
N ILE A 179 24.92 3.05 -14.96
CA ILE A 179 24.52 3.89 -16.10
C ILE A 179 25.34 5.18 -16.15
N GLU A 180 25.59 5.81 -15.00
CA GLU A 180 26.38 7.04 -14.94
C GLU A 180 27.83 6.81 -15.35
N GLU A 181 28.48 5.77 -14.82
CA GLU A 181 29.88 5.47 -15.13
C GLU A 181 30.03 5.01 -16.58
N THR A 182 29.11 4.20 -17.10
CA THR A 182 29.12 3.82 -18.53
C THR A 182 28.95 5.03 -19.44
N ASN A 183 28.09 5.99 -19.09
CA ASN A 183 27.93 7.24 -19.84
C ASN A 183 29.19 8.13 -19.74
N SER A 184 29.81 8.20 -18.56
CA SER A 184 31.07 8.92 -18.35
C SER A 184 32.20 8.32 -19.19
N SER A 185 32.33 6.99 -19.21
CA SER A 185 33.29 6.27 -20.04
C SER A 185 33.07 6.56 -21.54
N LYS A 186 31.83 6.47 -22.03
CA LYS A 186 31.50 6.79 -23.44
C LYS A 186 31.90 8.21 -23.83
N LYS A 187 31.71 9.20 -22.94
CA LYS A 187 32.15 10.58 -23.19
C LYS A 187 33.68 10.69 -23.27
N ARG A 188 34.41 10.01 -22.37
CA ARG A 188 35.87 9.95 -22.42
C ARG A 188 36.37 9.30 -23.71
N ASP A 189 35.76 8.18 -24.11
CA ASP A 189 36.11 7.47 -25.34
C ASP A 189 35.86 8.31 -26.58
N PHE A 190 34.74 9.03 -26.63
CA PHE A 190 34.43 9.98 -27.71
C PHE A 190 35.53 11.05 -27.84
N ILE A 191 35.94 11.65 -26.72
CA ILE A 191 37.01 12.65 -26.69
C ILE A 191 38.33 12.06 -27.17
N ILE A 192 38.68 10.84 -26.74
CA ILE A 192 39.90 10.17 -27.18
C ILE A 192 39.89 9.91 -28.69
N ILE A 193 38.76 9.46 -29.25
CA ILE A 193 38.59 9.24 -30.68
C ILE A 193 38.77 10.55 -31.45
N GLU A 194 38.14 11.64 -31.01
CA GLU A 194 38.29 12.97 -31.61
C GLU A 194 39.76 13.43 -31.62
N TYR A 195 40.47 13.29 -30.51
CA TYR A 195 41.90 13.67 -30.45
C TYR A 195 42.76 12.78 -31.36
N ARG A 196 42.51 11.47 -31.41
CA ARG A 196 43.21 10.55 -32.31
C ARG A 196 43.00 10.95 -33.77
N GLN A 197 41.79 11.35 -34.14
CA GLN A 197 41.45 11.81 -35.48
C GLN A 197 42.22 13.09 -35.83
N ARG A 198 42.19 14.12 -34.97
CA ARG A 198 42.93 15.38 -35.19
C ARG A 198 44.44 15.17 -35.32
N VAL A 199 45.01 14.26 -34.51
CA VAL A 199 46.44 13.90 -34.61
C VAL A 199 46.73 13.23 -35.96
N SER A 200 45.87 12.31 -36.41
CA SER A 200 46.00 11.65 -37.71
C SER A 200 45.93 12.64 -38.87
N GLU A 201 44.94 13.53 -38.86
CA GLU A 201 44.78 14.60 -39.86
C GLU A 201 45.99 15.52 -39.90
N ARG A 202 46.48 15.96 -38.74
CA ARG A 202 47.67 16.81 -38.66
C ARG A 202 48.91 16.10 -39.18
N LYS A 203 49.06 14.80 -38.91
CA LYS A 203 50.15 13.97 -39.43
C LYS A 203 50.11 13.87 -40.96
N MET A 204 48.93 13.64 -41.55
CA MET A 204 48.78 13.62 -43.02
C MET A 204 49.08 14.97 -43.66
N GLU A 205 48.63 16.07 -43.06
CA GLU A 205 48.92 17.42 -43.58
C GLU A 205 50.41 17.76 -43.47
N LEU A 206 51.08 17.38 -42.38
CA LEU A 206 52.53 17.53 -42.24
C LEU A 206 53.27 16.70 -43.30
N GLU A 207 52.87 15.45 -43.53
CA GLU A 207 53.45 14.62 -44.58
C GLU A 207 53.24 15.23 -45.97
N ARG A 208 52.07 15.80 -46.25
CA ARG A 208 51.78 16.53 -47.49
C ARG A 208 52.68 17.75 -47.66
N LEU A 209 52.85 18.55 -46.60
CA LEU A 209 53.74 19.71 -46.59
C LEU A 209 55.20 19.30 -46.74
N GLU A 210 55.65 18.24 -46.08
CA GLU A 210 56.98 17.66 -46.25
C GLU A 210 57.20 17.23 -47.70
N ARG A 211 56.24 16.53 -48.30
CA ARG A 211 56.32 16.20 -49.74
C ARG A 211 56.41 17.46 -50.59
N MET A 212 55.61 18.49 -50.32
CA MET A 212 55.61 19.74 -51.10
C MET A 212 56.91 20.56 -50.94
N ILE A 213 57.51 20.58 -49.74
CA ILE A 213 58.73 21.35 -49.43
C ILE A 213 59.98 20.58 -49.87
N PHE A 214 59.99 19.26 -49.69
CA PHE A 214 61.17 18.42 -49.92
C PHE A 214 61.16 17.67 -51.27
N HIS A 215 60.07 17.68 -52.07
CA HIS A 215 60.08 17.06 -53.41
C HIS A 215 60.58 17.98 -54.53
N THR A 216 60.84 19.26 -54.29
CA THR A 216 61.45 20.14 -55.28
C THR A 216 62.33 21.19 -54.62
N ARG A 217 63.54 20.78 -54.19
CA ARG A 217 64.70 21.68 -54.13
C ARG A 217 66.00 20.89 -53.95
N PRO A 218 66.96 21.03 -54.88
CA PRO A 218 68.37 20.86 -54.54
C PRO A 218 68.67 21.76 -53.34
N ARG A 219 69.38 21.20 -52.37
CA ARG A 219 69.78 21.87 -51.13
C ARG A 219 70.75 23.01 -51.47
N ASP A 220 70.20 24.21 -51.70
CA ASP A 220 70.97 25.46 -51.71
C ASP A 220 70.89 26.14 -50.35
N ASP A 221 72.06 26.57 -49.90
CA ASP A 221 72.33 27.29 -48.66
C ASP A 221 71.36 28.46 -48.44
N PHE A 222 70.73 28.51 -47.27
CA PHE A 222 69.98 29.66 -46.77
C PHE A 222 70.43 30.04 -45.36
N GLU A 223 71.74 30.21 -45.18
CA GLU A 223 72.27 31.15 -44.20
C GLU A 223 72.05 32.56 -44.78
N THR A 224 71.41 33.48 -44.03
CA THR A 224 71.22 34.94 -44.30
C THR A 224 69.89 35.49 -44.88
N ARG A 225 68.71 35.00 -44.46
CA ARG A 225 67.45 35.81 -44.61
C ARG A 225 66.40 35.71 -43.50
N GLY A 226 66.78 35.35 -42.27
CA GLY A 226 65.83 35.09 -41.17
C GLY A 226 65.52 36.25 -40.22
N LYS A 227 66.29 37.35 -40.24
CA LYS A 227 66.22 38.35 -39.16
C LYS A 227 64.93 39.20 -39.15
N THR A 228 64.39 39.56 -40.32
CA THR A 228 63.21 40.45 -40.39
C THR A 228 61.88 39.76 -40.03
N ARG A 229 61.74 38.45 -40.27
CA ARG A 229 60.48 37.70 -40.01
C ARG A 229 60.34 37.30 -38.54
N VAL A 230 61.45 37.02 -37.85
CA VAL A 230 61.44 36.69 -36.42
C VAL A 230 61.13 37.93 -35.59
N GLN A 231 61.66 39.10 -35.96
CA GLN A 231 61.35 40.37 -35.29
C GLN A 231 59.88 40.80 -35.43
N ALA A 232 59.28 40.65 -36.61
CA ALA A 232 57.85 40.93 -36.79
C ALA A 232 56.96 40.01 -35.94
N GLN A 233 57.38 38.75 -35.74
CA GLN A 233 56.68 37.80 -34.88
C GLN A 233 56.85 38.15 -33.39
N GLU A 234 58.04 38.59 -32.97
CA GLU A 234 58.31 39.04 -31.61
C GLU A 234 57.52 40.30 -31.25
N ASP A 235 57.35 41.23 -32.18
CA ASP A 235 56.60 42.47 -31.93
C ASP A 235 55.08 42.20 -31.80
N ILE A 236 54.52 41.27 -32.60
CA ILE A 236 53.13 40.82 -32.44
C ILE A 236 52.91 40.16 -31.07
N ILE A 237 53.87 39.35 -30.61
CA ILE A 237 53.77 38.69 -29.30
C ILE A 237 53.85 39.73 -28.17
N LYS A 238 54.71 40.75 -28.30
CA LYS A 238 54.82 41.84 -27.32
C LYS A 238 53.53 42.66 -27.24
N ASP A 239 52.93 43.00 -28.37
CA ASP A 239 51.65 43.73 -28.41
C ASP A 239 50.51 42.90 -27.77
N GLU A 240 50.48 41.60 -28.03
CA GLU A 240 49.50 40.70 -27.42
C GLU A 240 49.71 40.58 -25.90
N LEU A 241 50.97 40.47 -25.44
CA LEU A 241 51.30 40.45 -24.01
C LEU A 241 50.90 41.76 -23.32
N ALA A 242 51.18 42.92 -23.93
CA ALA A 242 50.79 44.22 -23.40
C ALA A 242 49.26 44.33 -23.27
N ARG A 243 48.51 43.84 -24.27
CA ARG A 243 47.05 43.80 -24.23
C ARG A 243 46.53 42.91 -23.10
N LEU A 244 47.10 41.71 -22.94
CA LEU A 244 46.70 40.79 -21.86
C LEU A 244 46.98 41.41 -20.49
N GLU A 245 48.15 42.01 -20.29
CA GLU A 245 48.51 42.71 -19.05
C GLU A 245 47.48 43.80 -18.69
N GLU A 246 47.06 44.61 -19.67
CA GLU A 246 46.03 45.63 -19.48
C GLU A 246 44.67 45.01 -19.09
N THR A 247 44.26 43.90 -19.71
CA THR A 247 43.01 43.22 -19.34
C THR A 247 43.07 42.62 -17.93
N PHE A 248 44.20 42.05 -17.53
CA PHE A 248 44.38 41.53 -16.17
C PHE A 248 44.42 42.64 -15.14
N ALA A 249 45.00 43.80 -15.46
CA ALA A 249 44.94 44.98 -14.60
C ALA A 249 43.49 45.47 -14.39
N LYS A 250 42.67 45.50 -15.45
CA LYS A 250 41.23 45.83 -15.35
C LYS A 250 40.48 44.83 -14.48
N LEU A 251 40.71 43.53 -14.68
CA LEU A 251 40.09 42.47 -13.87
C LEU A 251 40.51 42.54 -12.41
N ARG A 252 41.78 42.79 -12.13
CA ARG A 252 42.32 42.96 -10.79
C ARG A 252 41.67 44.13 -10.05
N ASN A 253 41.56 45.28 -10.72
CA ASN A 253 40.90 46.47 -10.17
C ASN A 253 39.40 46.22 -9.92
N ALA A 254 38.70 45.55 -10.84
CA ALA A 254 37.27 45.23 -10.71
C ALA A 254 36.98 44.21 -9.60
N THR A 255 37.89 43.26 -9.38
CA THR A 255 37.75 42.23 -8.33
C THR A 255 38.28 42.67 -6.97
N GLY A 256 39.00 43.80 -6.91
CA GLY A 256 39.56 44.37 -5.69
C GLY A 256 40.72 43.57 -5.10
N VAL A 257 41.40 42.76 -5.91
CA VAL A 257 42.53 41.92 -5.47
C VAL A 257 43.86 42.59 -5.78
N SER A 258 44.92 42.25 -5.04
CA SER A 258 46.22 42.91 -5.20
C SER A 258 47.11 42.24 -6.26
N ARG A 259 46.92 40.93 -6.51
CA ARG A 259 47.70 40.14 -7.46
C ARG A 259 46.81 39.50 -8.53
N SER A 260 47.29 39.42 -9.77
CA SER A 260 46.55 38.83 -10.90
C SER A 260 46.19 37.35 -10.67
N GLU A 261 47.04 36.62 -9.96
CA GLU A 261 46.84 35.22 -9.57
C GLU A 261 45.60 35.02 -8.67
N GLU A 262 45.21 36.03 -7.89
CA GLU A 262 44.11 35.95 -6.92
C GLU A 262 42.74 36.24 -7.54
N VAL A 263 42.71 36.81 -8.76
CA VAL A 263 41.48 37.15 -9.50
C VAL A 263 40.61 35.91 -9.66
N LEU A 264 41.22 34.78 -10.05
CA LEU A 264 40.51 33.52 -10.25
C LEU A 264 39.89 33.01 -8.94
N ASN A 265 40.65 33.03 -7.85
CA ASN A 265 40.16 32.59 -6.54
C ASN A 265 38.98 33.44 -6.05
N ARG A 266 39.00 34.75 -6.32
CA ARG A 266 37.88 35.64 -6.02
C ARG A 266 36.62 35.27 -6.80
N PHE A 267 36.74 34.97 -8.10
CA PHE A 267 35.61 34.53 -8.92
C PHE A 267 35.07 33.16 -8.50
N LEU A 268 35.94 32.19 -8.19
CA LEU A 268 35.53 30.89 -7.67
C LEU A 268 34.79 31.03 -6.33
N GLY A 269 35.27 31.90 -5.44
CA GLY A 269 34.59 32.21 -4.18
C GLY A 269 33.22 32.88 -4.40
N GLN A 270 33.12 33.82 -5.35
CA GLN A 270 31.85 34.45 -5.72
C GLN A 270 30.87 33.44 -6.33
N GLN A 271 31.35 32.53 -7.18
CA GLN A 271 30.55 31.47 -7.76
C GLN A 271 30.02 30.53 -6.67
N ALA A 272 30.88 30.06 -5.77
CA ALA A 272 30.47 29.20 -4.66
C ALA A 272 29.44 29.89 -3.75
N THR A 273 29.64 31.18 -3.47
CA THR A 273 28.68 31.98 -2.69
C THR A 273 27.34 32.12 -3.41
N LYS A 274 27.36 32.38 -4.73
CA LYS A 274 26.15 32.46 -5.57
C LYS A 274 25.40 31.14 -5.58
N GLU A 275 26.09 30.01 -5.75
CA GLU A 275 25.51 28.67 -5.73
C GLU A 275 24.90 28.34 -4.35
N SER A 276 25.60 28.66 -3.27
CA SER A 276 25.09 28.49 -1.90
C SER A 276 23.82 29.30 -1.65
N LEU A 277 23.81 30.58 -2.03
CA LEU A 277 22.62 31.44 -1.94
C LEU A 277 21.45 30.91 -2.77
N GLN A 278 21.72 30.39 -3.97
CA GLN A 278 20.70 29.79 -4.82
C GLN A 278 20.10 28.53 -4.19
N LYS A 279 20.93 27.68 -3.59
CA LYS A 279 20.49 26.50 -2.82
C LYS A 279 19.62 26.92 -1.63
N MET A 280 20.05 27.91 -0.84
CA MET A 280 19.24 28.41 0.28
C MET A 280 17.90 28.99 -0.17
N ARG A 281 17.88 29.76 -1.28
CA ARG A 281 16.64 30.28 -1.86
C ARG A 281 15.70 29.15 -2.28
N ALA A 282 16.22 28.14 -2.97
CA ALA A 282 15.42 26.99 -3.41
C ALA A 282 14.86 26.20 -2.22
N ALA A 283 15.67 25.94 -1.20
CA ALA A 283 15.25 25.26 0.02
C ALA A 283 14.15 26.05 0.76
N THR A 284 14.35 27.37 0.90
CA THR A 284 13.36 28.25 1.55
C THR A 284 12.04 28.28 0.77
N GLU A 285 12.07 28.33 -0.57
CA GLU A 285 10.85 28.31 -1.38
C GLU A 285 10.13 26.96 -1.28
N GLN A 286 10.86 25.85 -1.26
CA GLN A 286 10.28 24.52 -1.05
C GLN A 286 9.61 24.40 0.33
N GLU A 287 10.27 24.85 1.39
CA GLU A 287 9.72 24.85 2.75
C GLU A 287 8.45 25.71 2.82
N LYS A 288 8.48 26.90 2.23
CA LYS A 288 7.32 27.78 2.13
C LYS A 288 6.13 27.10 1.42
N VAL A 289 6.37 26.42 0.30
CA VAL A 289 5.32 25.67 -0.42
C VAL A 289 4.74 24.55 0.45
N MET A 290 5.59 23.81 1.16
CA MET A 290 5.14 22.73 2.07
C MET A 290 4.30 23.27 3.23
N LEU A 291 4.72 24.38 3.84
CA LEU A 291 3.98 25.05 4.91
C LEU A 291 2.64 25.60 4.40
N GLU A 292 2.60 26.16 3.18
CA GLU A 292 1.38 26.66 2.58
C GLU A 292 0.38 25.54 2.28
N LYS A 293 0.86 24.40 1.76
CA LYS A 293 0.05 23.19 1.60
C LYS A 293 -0.48 22.70 2.95
N LYS A 294 0.36 22.65 3.98
CA LYS A 294 -0.08 22.22 5.32
C LYS A 294 -1.12 23.14 5.91
N ARG A 295 -0.97 24.45 5.72
CA ARG A 295 -1.97 25.46 6.10
C ARG A 295 -3.30 25.23 5.39
N GLN A 296 -3.28 24.92 4.09
CA GLN A 296 -4.50 24.61 3.32
C GLN A 296 -5.19 23.33 3.83
N GLU A 297 -4.43 22.29 4.12
CA GLU A 297 -4.96 21.04 4.71
C GLU A 297 -5.65 21.29 6.06
N LEU A 298 -4.98 22.00 6.97
CA LEU A 298 -5.55 22.33 8.28
C LEU A 298 -6.80 23.22 8.16
N ASN A 299 -6.80 24.18 7.24
CA ASN A 299 -7.99 25.00 6.98
C ASN A 299 -9.16 24.15 6.46
N ALA A 300 -8.91 23.19 5.56
CA ALA A 300 -9.94 22.25 5.10
C ALA A 300 -10.46 21.36 6.24
N GLU A 301 -9.58 20.89 7.11
CA GLU A 301 -9.97 20.13 8.30
C GLU A 301 -10.83 20.97 9.25
N ILE A 302 -10.47 22.24 9.49
CA ILE A 302 -11.28 23.16 10.28
C ILE A 302 -12.67 23.36 9.66
N GLU A 303 -12.75 23.61 8.35
CA GLU A 303 -14.05 23.79 7.68
C GLU A 303 -14.90 22.52 7.76
N THR A 304 -14.33 21.33 7.49
CA THR A 304 -15.09 20.07 7.62
C THR A 304 -15.59 19.84 9.05
N ARG A 305 -14.79 20.19 10.08
CA ARG A 305 -15.23 20.12 11.48
C ARG A 305 -16.36 21.10 11.78
N LYS A 306 -16.27 22.36 11.33
CA LYS A 306 -17.36 23.34 11.46
C LYS A 306 -18.67 22.82 10.87
N PHE A 307 -18.63 22.27 9.65
CA PHE A 307 -19.84 21.71 9.00
C PHE A 307 -20.36 20.44 9.72
N SER A 308 -19.50 19.67 10.37
CA SER A 308 -19.93 18.51 11.16
C SER A 308 -20.57 18.91 12.48
N GLU A 309 -20.06 19.94 13.15
CA GLU A 309 -20.62 20.47 14.40
C GLU A 309 -21.99 21.10 14.18
N THR A 310 -22.20 21.85 13.10
CA THR A 310 -23.53 22.40 12.77
C THR A 310 -24.54 21.30 12.47
N LYS A 311 -24.12 20.20 11.83
CA LYS A 311 -24.99 19.06 11.53
C LYS A 311 -25.38 18.26 12.78
N SER A 312 -24.51 18.23 13.79
CA SER A 312 -24.82 17.59 15.09
C SER A 312 -25.66 18.47 16.01
N ALA A 313 -25.71 19.78 15.80
CA ALA A 313 -26.54 20.71 16.58
C ALA A 313 -27.99 20.84 16.06
N GLU A 314 -28.27 20.36 14.84
CA GLU A 314 -29.60 20.42 14.20
C GLU A 314 -30.40 19.09 14.29
N GLN A 315 -29.97 18.13 15.11
CA GLN A 315 -30.70 16.88 15.42
C GLN A 315 -31.15 16.83 16.88
#